data_AF-A0A2S5CQD4-F1
#
_entry.id   AF-A0A2S5CQD4-F1
#
_cell.length_a   1.000
_cell.length_b   1.000
_cell.length_c   1.000
_cell.angle_alpha   90.00
_cell.angle_beta   90.00
_cell.angle_gamma   90.00
#
_symmetry.space_group_name_H-M   'P 1'
#
loop_
_entity.id
_entity.type
_entity.pdbx_description
1 polymer ?
#
loop_
_entity_poly.entity_id
_entity_poly.type
_entity_poly.pdbx_seq_one_letter_code
_entity_poly.pdbx_strand_id
1 'polypeptide(L)'
;MSGQDIPYYLRPNKHVERQIFIEILSHVNAWNKLIEYLYVSMGGKFLEDIKQIHSALNIKKLVSIERDKITFERQQFNRPLSLIDCLNMTSGDLVNQIGTLLDSKGANNCIVRLCRR
;
A
#
# COMPACT_ATOMS: atom_id res chain seq x y z
N MET A 1 -27.22 -7.48 2.20
CA MET A 1 -26.55 -6.20 2.52
C MET A 1 -25.04 -6.43 2.45
N SER A 2 -24.39 -5.93 1.40
CA SER A 2 -22.93 -5.98 1.28
C SER A 2 -22.34 -5.11 2.38
N GLY A 3 -21.34 -5.60 3.11
CA GLY A 3 -20.76 -4.89 4.27
C GLY A 3 -20.09 -3.54 3.96
N GLN A 4 -20.25 -2.99 2.75
CA GLN A 4 -19.70 -1.71 2.30
C GLN A 4 -20.11 -0.52 3.18
N ASP A 5 -21.25 -0.61 3.88
CA ASP A 5 -21.78 0.46 4.74
C ASP A 5 -21.34 0.38 6.21
N ILE A 6 -20.60 -0.66 6.62
CA ILE A 6 -20.07 -0.73 7.98
C ILE A 6 -18.87 0.23 8.07
N PRO A 7 -18.87 1.18 9.03
CA PRO A 7 -17.74 2.06 9.23
C PRO A 7 -16.42 1.29 9.36
N TYR A 8 -15.37 1.78 8.70
CA TYR A 8 -14.11 1.05 8.48
C TYR A 8 -13.42 0.61 9.80
N TYR A 9 -13.73 1.30 10.91
CA TYR A 9 -13.26 1.01 12.28
C TYR A 9 -13.99 -0.16 12.97
N LEU A 10 -15.18 -0.55 12.49
CA LEU A 10 -15.97 -1.69 13.02
C LEU A 10 -15.63 -3.03 12.32
N ARG A 11 -14.57 -3.09 11.52
CA ARG A 11 -14.05 -4.34 10.93
C ARG A 11 -12.77 -4.77 11.67
N PRO A 12 -12.89 -5.31 12.90
CA PRO A 12 -11.73 -5.68 13.72
C PRO A 12 -10.82 -6.67 13.01
N ASN A 13 -11.39 -7.63 12.26
CA ASN A 13 -10.61 -8.63 11.53
C ASN A 13 -9.63 -8.00 10.53
N LYS A 14 -10.08 -6.99 9.75
CA LYS A 14 -9.18 -6.30 8.81
C LYS A 14 -8.13 -5.48 9.54
N HIS A 15 -8.43 -4.94 10.73
CA HIS A 15 -7.44 -4.22 11.53
C HIS A 15 -6.38 -5.17 12.09
N VAL A 16 -6.79 -6.28 12.69
CA VAL A 16 -5.89 -7.31 13.24
C VAL A 16 -4.98 -7.88 12.15
N GLU A 17 -5.52 -8.21 10.98
CA GLU A 17 -4.71 -8.68 9.83
C GLU A 17 -3.63 -7.66 9.42
N ARG A 18 -3.95 -6.36 9.48
CA ARG A 18 -2.98 -5.29 9.17
C ARG A 18 -1.88 -5.21 10.23
N GLN A 19 -2.23 -5.32 11.50
CA GLN A 19 -1.24 -5.32 12.59
C GLN A 19 -0.32 -6.53 12.50
N ILE A 20 -0.87 -7.74 12.33
CA ILE A 20 -0.08 -8.96 12.16
C ILE A 20 0.89 -8.82 10.97
N PHE A 21 0.42 -8.26 9.85
CA PHE A 21 1.28 -8.04 8.69
C PHE A 21 2.43 -7.08 8.97
N ILE A 22 2.17 -5.98 9.69
CA ILE A 22 3.19 -5.00 10.08
C ILE A 22 4.18 -5.63 11.06
N GLU A 23 3.72 -6.44 12.01
CA GLU A 23 4.55 -7.15 12.98
C GLU A 23 5.52 -8.12 12.28
N ILE A 24 5.03 -8.92 11.33
CA ILE A 24 5.87 -9.81 10.52
C ILE A 24 6.93 -9.01 9.76
N LEU A 25 6.56 -7.88 9.14
CA LEU A 25 7.52 -7.04 8.44
C LEU A 25 8.53 -6.37 9.38
N SER A 26 8.13 -6.03 10.61
CA SER A 26 9.04 -5.50 11.63
C SER A 26 10.15 -6.49 11.97
N HIS A 27 9.79 -7.78 12.09
CA HIS A 27 10.80 -8.83 12.25
C HIS A 27 11.71 -8.92 11.02
N VAL A 28 11.16 -8.92 9.80
CA VAL A 28 11.98 -8.92 8.56
C VAL A 28 12.91 -7.69 8.51
N ASN A 29 12.46 -6.55 9.02
CA ASN A 29 13.26 -5.31 9.06
C ASN A 29 14.51 -5.42 9.95
N ALA A 30 14.52 -6.33 10.91
CA ALA A 30 15.70 -6.57 11.75
C ALA A 30 16.87 -7.18 10.94
N TRP A 31 16.57 -7.95 9.90
CA TRP A 31 17.59 -8.59 9.05
C TRP A 31 17.79 -7.86 7.72
N ASN A 32 16.76 -7.18 7.21
CA ASN A 32 16.76 -6.49 5.93
C ASN A 32 16.40 -5.01 6.12
N LYS A 33 17.14 -4.08 5.49
CA LYS A 33 16.81 -2.65 5.55
C LYS A 33 15.55 -2.33 4.73
N LEU A 34 14.35 -2.49 5.30
CA LEU A 34 13.09 -2.27 4.57
C LEU A 34 12.87 -0.80 4.17
N ILE A 35 13.56 0.14 4.81
CA ILE A 35 13.54 1.56 4.43
C ILE A 35 13.92 1.81 2.97
N GLU A 36 14.73 0.93 2.37
CA GLU A 36 15.19 1.02 0.97
C GLU A 36 14.21 0.39 -0.02
N TYR A 37 13.21 -0.36 0.47
CA TYR A 37 12.28 -1.14 -0.34
C TYR A 37 11.17 -0.23 -0.90
N LEU A 38 10.56 -0.69 -1.99
CA LEU A 38 9.35 -0.12 -2.55
C LEU A 38 8.12 -0.85 -2.00
N TYR A 39 7.21 -0.12 -1.34
CA TYR A 39 5.93 -0.69 -0.92
C TYR A 39 4.84 -0.38 -1.94
N VAL A 40 4.18 -1.41 -2.47
CA VAL A 40 3.07 -1.28 -3.42
C VAL A 40 1.82 -1.91 -2.84
N SER A 41 0.69 -1.18 -2.87
CA SER A 41 -0.61 -1.73 -2.46
C SER A 41 -1.76 -1.20 -3.28
N MET A 42 -2.96 -1.80 -3.17
CA MET A 42 -4.17 -1.27 -3.82
C MET A 42 -4.85 -0.13 -3.04
N GLY A 43 -4.18 0.39 -2.00
CA GLY A 43 -4.60 1.53 -1.20
C GLY A 43 -6.09 1.53 -0.83
N GLY A 44 -6.48 1.06 0.35
CA GLY A 44 -7.88 1.14 0.77
C GLY A 44 -8.44 2.57 0.79
N LYS A 45 -9.69 2.73 1.25
CA LYS A 45 -10.24 4.06 1.53
C LYS A 45 -9.25 4.83 2.43
N PHE A 46 -8.83 6.03 1.99
CA PHE A 46 -7.83 6.88 2.66
C PHE A 46 -6.38 6.36 2.73
N LEU A 47 -6.01 5.33 1.97
CA LEU A 47 -4.63 4.82 1.91
C LEU A 47 -4.07 4.41 3.30
N GLU A 48 -4.95 3.96 4.20
CA GLU A 48 -4.62 3.72 5.60
C GLU A 48 -3.48 2.70 5.77
N ASP A 49 -3.49 1.63 4.98
CA ASP A 49 -2.47 0.58 5.01
C ASP A 49 -1.07 1.15 4.72
N ILE A 50 -0.99 2.07 3.76
CA ILE A 50 0.27 2.71 3.37
C ILE A 50 0.76 3.64 4.48
N LYS A 51 -0.16 4.37 5.15
CA LYS A 51 0.20 5.20 6.31
C LYS A 51 0.76 4.37 7.45
N GLN A 52 0.12 3.25 7.78
CA GLN A 52 0.55 2.39 8.87
C GLN A 52 1.92 1.77 8.58
N ILE A 53 2.17 1.33 7.34
CA ILE A 53 3.47 0.83 6.90
C ILE A 53 4.55 1.90 6.98
N HIS A 54 4.28 3.11 6.49
CA HIS A 54 5.22 4.22 6.61
C HIS A 54 5.54 4.54 8.07
N SER A 55 4.51 4.63 8.91
CA SER A 55 4.67 4.96 10.33
C SER A 55 5.46 3.89 11.10
N ALA A 56 5.30 2.61 10.78
CA ALA A 56 5.93 1.52 11.52
C ALA A 56 7.36 1.19 11.02
N LEU A 57 7.58 1.24 9.70
CA LEU A 57 8.81 0.74 9.07
C LEU A 57 9.63 1.84 8.40
N ASN A 58 9.12 3.08 8.40
CA ASN A 58 9.75 4.26 7.79
C ASN A 58 10.06 4.12 6.28
N ILE A 59 9.33 3.23 5.58
CA ILE A 59 9.47 3.03 4.14
C ILE A 59 9.07 4.32 3.42
N LYS A 60 9.95 4.88 2.59
CA LYS A 60 9.72 6.18 1.92
C LYS A 60 9.17 6.06 0.51
N LYS A 61 9.40 4.91 -0.14
CA LYS A 61 8.97 4.64 -1.51
C LYS A 61 7.63 3.92 -1.46
N LEU A 62 6.56 4.68 -1.62
CA LEU A 62 5.19 4.20 -1.39
C LEU A 62 4.37 4.39 -2.66
N VAL A 63 3.75 3.32 -3.14
CA VAL A 63 2.91 3.33 -4.34
C VAL A 63 1.54 2.71 -4.03
N SER A 64 0.50 3.40 -4.47
CA SER A 64 -0.88 2.90 -4.49
C SER A 64 -1.30 2.66 -5.93
N ILE A 65 -1.87 1.50 -6.24
CA ILE A 65 -2.46 1.22 -7.55
C ILE A 65 -3.98 1.15 -7.45
N GLU A 66 -4.68 1.77 -8.41
CA GLU A 66 -6.14 1.72 -8.48
C GLU A 66 -6.56 1.71 -9.95
N ARG A 67 -7.51 0.83 -10.29
CA ARG A 67 -8.04 0.71 -11.66
C ARG A 67 -9.23 1.64 -11.88
N ASP A 68 -10.00 1.90 -10.82
CA ASP A 68 -11.21 2.70 -10.92
C ASP A 68 -10.84 4.18 -10.89
N LYS A 69 -11.09 4.89 -11.98
CA LYS A 69 -10.68 6.29 -12.14
C LYS A 69 -11.28 7.21 -11.07
N ILE A 70 -12.53 6.99 -10.69
CA ILE A 70 -13.20 7.80 -9.66
C ILE A 70 -12.52 7.61 -8.30
N THR A 71 -12.24 6.35 -7.94
CA THR A 71 -11.54 6.05 -6.69
C THR A 71 -10.10 6.53 -6.71
N PHE A 72 -9.41 6.41 -7.85
CA PHE A 72 -8.06 6.94 -8.05
C PHE A 72 -8.01 8.46 -7.82
N GLU A 73 -8.91 9.23 -8.44
CA GLU A 73 -8.97 10.68 -8.26
C GLU A 73 -9.25 11.05 -6.79
N ARG A 74 -10.13 10.31 -6.11
CA ARG A 74 -10.39 10.48 -4.68
C ARG A 74 -9.18 10.16 -3.81
N GLN A 75 -8.42 9.12 -4.13
CA GLN A 75 -7.19 8.76 -3.41
C GLN A 75 -6.12 9.83 -3.61
N GLN A 76 -5.94 10.30 -4.84
CA GLN A 76 -4.98 11.35 -5.18
C GLN A 76 -5.31 12.65 -4.45
N PHE A 77 -6.60 13.04 -4.40
CA PHE A 77 -7.06 14.22 -3.66
C PHE A 77 -6.90 14.08 -2.14
N ASN A 78 -7.25 12.91 -1.59
CA ASN A 78 -7.18 12.64 -0.14
C ASN A 78 -5.84 12.01 0.28
N ARG A 79 -4.77 12.21 -0.50
CA ARG A 79 -3.46 11.62 -0.25
C ARG A 79 -2.93 12.16 1.10
N PRO A 80 -2.68 11.29 2.09
CA PRO A 80 -2.31 11.72 3.44
C PRO A 80 -0.84 12.12 3.57
N LEU A 81 0.02 11.58 2.68
CA LEU A 81 1.45 11.81 2.69
C LEU A 81 1.89 12.16 1.28
N SER A 82 2.65 13.23 1.12
CA SER A 82 3.21 13.68 -0.17
C SER A 82 4.16 12.68 -0.81
N LEU A 83 4.51 11.58 -0.14
CA LEU A 83 5.39 10.50 -0.63
C LEU A 83 4.66 9.32 -1.32
N ILE A 84 3.33 9.18 -1.15
CA ILE A 84 2.53 8.07 -1.70
C ILE A 84 2.06 8.24 -3.16
N ASP A 85 2.78 7.70 -4.12
CA ASP A 85 2.38 7.85 -5.52
C ASP A 85 1.20 6.96 -5.89
N CYS A 86 0.08 7.59 -6.26
CA CYS A 86 -1.08 6.87 -6.77
C CYS A 86 -0.92 6.69 -8.27
N LEU A 87 -1.11 5.47 -8.76
CA LEU A 87 -1.04 5.12 -10.18
C LEU A 87 -2.38 4.53 -10.61
N ASN A 88 -2.90 5.02 -11.74
CA ASN A 88 -4.10 4.46 -12.36
C ASN A 88 -3.70 3.26 -13.22
N MET A 89 -3.66 2.07 -12.62
CA MET A 89 -3.25 0.84 -13.27
C MET A 89 -3.88 -0.39 -12.61
N THR A 90 -3.95 -1.50 -13.34
CA THR A 90 -4.42 -2.77 -12.79
C THR A 90 -3.29 -3.55 -12.12
N SER A 91 -3.64 -4.58 -11.33
CA SER A 91 -2.63 -5.51 -10.81
C SER A 91 -1.91 -6.30 -11.91
N GLY A 92 -2.53 -6.51 -13.07
CA GLY A 92 -1.89 -7.15 -14.22
C GLY A 92 -0.81 -6.25 -14.83
N ASP A 93 -1.12 -4.95 -14.97
CA ASP A 93 -0.16 -3.95 -15.45
C ASP A 93 1.02 -3.81 -14.50
N LEU A 94 0.76 -3.84 -13.18
CA LEU A 94 1.81 -3.82 -12.16
C LEU A 94 2.82 -4.94 -12.36
N VAL A 95 2.36 -6.18 -12.58
CA VAL A 95 3.26 -7.34 -12.78
C VAL A 95 4.16 -7.13 -13.99
N ASN A 96 3.62 -6.58 -15.09
CA ASN A 96 4.37 -6.32 -16.30
C ASN A 96 5.37 -5.17 -16.15
N GLN A 97 5.10 -4.20 -15.27
CA GLN A 97 5.89 -2.97 -15.11
C GLN A 97 6.73 -2.93 -13.84
N ILE A 98 6.74 -4.00 -13.04
CA ILE A 98 7.35 -3.98 -11.70
C ILE A 98 8.86 -3.67 -11.73
N GLY A 99 9.58 -4.19 -12.74
CA GLY A 99 11.00 -3.88 -12.94
C GLY A 99 11.23 -2.40 -13.20
N THR A 100 10.49 -1.83 -14.16
CA THR A 100 10.57 -0.39 -14.45
C THR A 100 10.17 0.48 -13.26
N LEU A 101 9.22 0.02 -12.45
CA LEU A 101 8.79 0.71 -11.24
C LEU A 101 9.90 0.74 -10.18
N LEU A 102 10.58 -0.39 -9.97
CA LEU A 102 11.73 -0.51 -9.08
C LEU A 102 12.86 0.45 -9.50
N ASP A 103 13.22 0.46 -10.78
CA ASP A 103 14.25 1.33 -11.34
C ASP A 103 13.89 2.81 -11.16
N SER A 104 12.64 3.19 -11.48
CA SER A 104 12.15 4.57 -11.35
C SER A 104 12.18 5.09 -9.91
N LYS A 105 12.07 4.19 -8.93
CA LYS A 105 12.12 4.50 -7.49
C LYS A 105 13.49 4.22 -6.87
N GLY A 106 14.45 3.73 -7.65
CA GLY A 106 15.77 3.33 -7.19
C GLY A 106 15.72 2.30 -6.06
N ALA A 107 14.80 1.33 -6.12
CA ALA A 107 14.66 0.26 -5.13
C ALA A 107 15.11 -1.07 -5.72
N ASN A 108 15.84 -1.86 -4.94
CA ASN A 108 16.27 -3.20 -5.37
C ASN A 108 15.17 -4.25 -5.16
N ASN A 109 14.31 -4.04 -4.16
CA ASN A 109 13.28 -4.98 -3.74
C ASN A 109 11.96 -4.25 -3.50
N CYS A 110 10.84 -4.98 -3.63
CA CYS A 110 9.52 -4.46 -3.31
C CYS A 110 8.73 -5.40 -2.39
N ILE A 111 7.82 -4.81 -1.63
CA ILE A 111 6.78 -5.50 -0.88
C ILE A 111 5.46 -5.16 -1.56
N VAL A 112 4.73 -6.18 -2.01
CA VAL A 112 3.47 -6.02 -2.73
C VAL A 112 2.33 -6.58 -1.88
N ARG A 113 1.35 -5.74 -1.52
CA ARG A 113 0.12 -6.16 -0.82
C ARG A 113 -1.11 -5.86 -1.67
N LEU A 114 -1.62 -6.88 -2.35
CA LEU A 114 -2.86 -6.81 -3.12
C LEU A 114 -3.99 -7.48 -2.34
N CYS A 115 -4.82 -6.69 -1.66
CA CYS A 115 -6.00 -7.18 -0.97
C CYS A 115 -7.24 -6.83 -1.81
N ARG A 116 -8.02 -7.84 -2.24
CA ARG A 116 -9.32 -7.59 -2.87
C ARG A 116 -10.22 -6.87 -1.85
N ARG A 117 -10.84 -5.77 -2.30
CA ARG A 117 -11.73 -4.96 -1.45
C ARG A 117 -13.02 -5.70 -1.10
#